data_AF-M6R825-F1
#
_entry.id   AF-M6R825-F1
#
_cell.length_a   1.000
_cell.length_b   1.000
_cell.length_c   1.000
_cell.angle_alpha   90.00
_cell.angle_beta   90.00
_cell.angle_gamma   90.00
#
_symmetry.space_group_name_H-M   'P 1'
#
loop_
_entity.id
_entity.type
_entity.pdbx_description
1 polymer ?
#
loop_
_entity_poly.entity_id
_entity_poly.type
_entity_poly.pdbx_seq_one_letter_code
_entity_poly.pdbx_strand_id
1 'polypeptide(L)'
;MTGSLQNRKTETKLSLENQFERFVSQSKEPQALKDFRKKVFAKFQTLKIPGSENESWRKIPLSNFHPEDFTEVPDFAAVVWKIPDLVKLQRSETLSGKELENFLNILEGIFQKQNEEWFTLYSLSNFTHGLYLEIGNDFVVQEEIEIKFRLEKRTRFYL
;
A
#
# COMPACT_ATOMS: atom_id res chain seq x y z
N MET A 1 -4.70 -50.73 -1.57
CA MET A 1 -3.77 -50.04 -0.65
C MET A 1 -2.47 -49.87 -1.40
N THR A 2 -1.92 -48.70 -1.70
CA THR A 2 -2.02 -47.34 -1.16
C THR A 2 -1.71 -46.38 -2.31
N GLY A 3 -2.56 -45.36 -2.50
CA GLY A 3 -2.29 -44.27 -3.44
C GLY A 3 -1.24 -43.33 -2.86
N SER A 4 -0.18 -43.08 -3.63
CA SER A 4 0.85 -42.10 -3.32
C SER A 4 0.31 -40.69 -3.54
N LEU A 5 -0.16 -40.05 -2.46
CA LEU A 5 -0.32 -38.60 -2.40
C LEU A 5 1.08 -37.99 -2.22
N GLN A 6 1.79 -37.79 -3.33
CA GLN A 6 2.98 -36.94 -3.30
C GLN A 6 2.54 -35.48 -3.12
N ASN A 7 2.93 -34.94 -1.96
CA ASN A 7 2.75 -33.57 -1.53
C ASN A 7 3.04 -32.56 -2.64
N ARG A 8 1.97 -31.98 -3.21
CA ARG A 8 2.04 -30.65 -3.83
C ARG A 8 2.17 -29.62 -2.72
N LYS A 9 3.07 -28.66 -2.93
CA LYS A 9 3.25 -27.37 -2.23
C LYS A 9 4.20 -27.36 -1.05
N THR A 10 5.48 -27.16 -1.36
CA THR A 10 6.26 -26.13 -0.66
C THR A 10 6.15 -24.87 -1.53
N GLU A 11 5.03 -24.15 -1.44
CA GLU A 11 5.01 -22.76 -1.91
C GLU A 11 6.01 -22.01 -1.03
N THR A 12 7.15 -21.64 -1.59
CA THR A 12 8.19 -20.90 -0.88
C THR A 12 7.58 -19.59 -0.40
N LYS A 13 7.22 -19.52 0.88
CA LYS A 13 6.68 -18.30 1.50
C LYS A 13 7.75 -17.20 1.37
N LEU A 14 7.51 -16.24 0.49
CA LEU A 14 8.45 -15.13 0.22
C LEU A 14 8.55 -14.26 1.48
N SER A 15 9.76 -13.92 1.91
CA SER A 15 9.96 -12.95 2.99
C SER A 15 9.36 -11.59 2.59
N LEU A 16 8.93 -10.81 3.59
CA LEU A 16 8.36 -9.48 3.36
C LEU A 16 9.34 -8.54 2.63
N GLU A 17 10.64 -8.70 2.88
CA GLU A 17 11.71 -8.00 2.17
C GLU A 17 11.74 -8.36 0.68
N ASN A 18 11.74 -9.65 0.34
CA ASN A 18 11.71 -10.09 -1.06
C ASN A 18 10.44 -9.63 -1.79
N GLN A 19 9.30 -9.58 -1.09
CA GLN A 19 8.05 -9.06 -1.63
C GLN A 19 8.15 -7.56 -1.91
N PHE A 20 8.68 -6.79 -0.96
CA PHE A 20 8.89 -5.35 -1.11
C PHE A 20 9.86 -5.03 -2.26
N GLU A 21 10.99 -5.72 -2.36
CA GLU A 21 11.95 -5.52 -3.45
C GLU A 21 11.34 -5.81 -4.83
N ARG A 22 10.57 -6.90 -4.94
CA ARG A 22 9.81 -7.23 -6.16
C ARG A 22 8.79 -6.14 -6.49
N PHE A 23 8.04 -5.68 -5.50
CA PHE A 23 7.06 -4.62 -5.67
C PHE A 23 7.71 -3.32 -6.19
N VAL A 24 8.77 -2.84 -5.55
CA VAL A 24 9.45 -1.58 -5.94
C VAL A 24 10.13 -1.69 -7.31
N SER A 25 10.72 -2.85 -7.63
CA SER A 25 11.36 -3.07 -8.94
C SER A 25 10.37 -3.10 -10.10
N GLN A 26 9.17 -3.65 -9.89
CA GLN A 26 8.09 -3.71 -10.89
C GLN A 26 7.26 -2.43 -10.97
N SER A 27 7.27 -1.61 -9.91
CA SER A 27 6.55 -0.35 -9.84
C SER A 27 6.96 0.60 -10.98
N LYS A 28 5.98 1.30 -11.54
CA LYS A 28 6.16 2.36 -12.56
C LYS A 28 6.35 3.75 -11.93
N GLU A 29 6.48 3.83 -10.61
CA GLU A 29 6.61 5.08 -9.89
C GLU A 29 7.90 5.85 -10.21
N PRO A 30 7.88 7.19 -10.09
CA PRO A 30 9.08 8.01 -10.14
C PRO A 30 10.14 7.54 -9.14
N GLN A 31 11.42 7.69 -9.51
CA GLN A 31 12.54 7.20 -8.70
C GLN A 31 12.53 7.79 -7.28
N ALA A 32 12.21 9.08 -7.13
CA ALA A 32 12.13 9.74 -5.83
C ALA A 32 11.11 9.09 -4.88
N LEU A 33 9.98 8.61 -5.40
CA LEU A 33 8.97 7.90 -4.60
C LEU A 33 9.43 6.49 -4.23
N LYS A 34 10.13 5.79 -5.15
CA LYS A 34 10.77 4.50 -4.84
C LYS A 34 11.81 4.63 -3.73
N ASP A 35 12.62 5.69 -3.76
CA ASP A 35 13.64 5.95 -2.75
C ASP A 35 13.02 6.29 -1.39
N PHE A 36 11.96 7.10 -1.38
CA PHE A 36 11.15 7.32 -0.18
C PHE A 36 10.63 6.01 0.42
N ARG A 37 10.00 5.16 -0.38
CA ARG A 37 9.48 3.86 0.08
C ARG A 37 10.58 2.99 0.69
N LYS A 38 11.74 2.89 0.05
CA LYS A 38 12.89 2.12 0.56
C LYS A 38 13.35 2.64 1.92
N LYS A 39 13.45 3.96 2.07
CA LYS A 39 13.82 4.60 3.34
C LYS A 39 12.82 4.27 4.46
N VAL A 40 11.52 4.39 4.17
CA VAL A 40 10.45 4.06 5.12
C VAL A 40 10.47 2.57 5.47
N PHE A 41 10.65 1.70 4.47
CA PHE A 41 10.70 0.25 4.67
C PHE A 41 11.88 -0.16 5.56
N ALA A 42 13.06 0.43 5.36
CA ALA A 42 14.21 0.17 6.22
C ALA A 42 13.91 0.53 7.69
N LYS A 43 13.20 1.64 7.96
CA LYS A 43 12.75 1.99 9.31
C LYS A 43 11.70 1.01 9.83
N PHE A 44 10.73 0.64 8.99
CA PHE A 44 9.70 -0.34 9.31
C PHE A 44 10.28 -1.69 9.77
N GLN A 45 11.32 -2.19 9.09
CA GLN A 45 11.99 -3.44 9.45
C GLN A 45 12.62 -3.41 10.86
N THR A 46 12.88 -2.24 11.42
CA THR A 46 13.38 -2.11 12.79
C THR A 46 12.29 -2.24 13.86
N LEU A 47 11.02 -2.15 13.47
CA LEU A 47 9.88 -2.22 14.38
C LEU A 47 9.35 -3.65 14.50
N LYS A 48 8.85 -3.98 15.69
CA LYS A 48 8.09 -5.21 15.91
C LYS A 48 6.63 -5.00 15.52
N ILE A 49 5.99 -6.04 15.01
CA ILE A 49 4.54 -6.05 14.85
C ILE A 49 3.92 -5.78 16.22
N PRO A 50 3.00 -4.81 16.34
CA PRO A 50 2.41 -4.47 17.62
C PRO A 50 1.58 -5.65 18.13
N GLY A 51 1.69 -5.91 19.42
CA GLY A 51 0.99 -7.00 20.10
C GLY A 51 0.00 -6.48 21.14
N SER A 52 -0.54 -7.42 21.93
CA SER A 52 -1.50 -7.11 22.98
C SER A 52 -0.94 -6.23 24.11
N GLU A 53 0.39 -6.19 24.22
CA GLU A 53 1.14 -5.34 25.14
C GLU A 53 1.05 -3.86 24.75
N ASN A 54 0.84 -3.53 23.47
CA ASN A 54 0.70 -2.17 23.00
C ASN A 54 -0.73 -1.66 23.24
N GLU A 55 -0.89 -0.55 23.96
CA GLU A 55 -2.20 -0.03 24.37
C GLU A 55 -3.15 0.20 23.19
N SER A 56 -2.65 0.82 22.11
CA SER A 56 -3.42 1.07 20.88
C SER A 56 -3.86 -0.20 20.14
N TRP A 57 -3.22 -1.35 20.42
CA TRP A 57 -3.41 -2.60 19.68
C TRP A 57 -3.98 -3.74 20.54
N ARG A 58 -4.15 -3.54 21.86
CA ARG A 58 -4.58 -4.57 22.82
C ARG A 58 -5.88 -5.29 22.43
N LYS A 59 -6.78 -4.61 21.72
CA LYS A 59 -8.08 -5.14 21.29
C LYS A 59 -8.10 -5.64 19.84
N ILE A 60 -6.99 -5.52 19.11
CA ILE A 60 -6.90 -5.90 17.70
C ILE A 60 -6.20 -7.26 17.61
N PRO A 61 -6.89 -8.34 17.19
CA PRO A 61 -6.30 -9.67 17.09
C PRO A 61 -5.39 -9.73 15.86
N LEU A 62 -4.10 -9.43 16.04
CA LEU A 62 -3.07 -9.53 14.98
C LEU A 62 -2.37 -10.90 14.94
N SER A 63 -2.74 -11.85 15.80
CA SER A 63 -2.08 -13.17 15.88
C SER A 63 -2.12 -13.97 14.58
N ASN A 64 -3.11 -13.72 13.72
CA ASN A 64 -3.26 -14.35 12.40
C ASN A 64 -2.91 -13.40 11.25
N PHE A 65 -2.41 -12.20 11.55
CA PHE A 65 -2.04 -11.23 10.53
C PHE A 65 -0.58 -11.41 10.13
N HIS A 66 -0.39 -11.89 8.91
CA HIS A 66 0.91 -12.14 8.32
C HIS A 66 1.02 -11.32 7.04
N PRO A 67 1.69 -10.15 7.07
CA PRO A 67 1.86 -9.30 5.90
C PRO A 67 2.38 -10.05 4.68
N GLU A 68 3.23 -11.04 4.90
CA GLU A 68 3.81 -11.87 3.86
C GLU A 68 2.82 -12.82 3.16
N ASP A 69 1.60 -12.99 3.66
CA ASP A 69 0.56 -13.79 2.99
C ASP A 69 -0.13 -12.97 1.87
N PHE A 70 0.05 -11.64 1.84
CA PHE A 70 -0.60 -10.72 0.91
C PHE A 70 0.31 -10.38 -0.29
N THR A 71 0.49 -11.36 -1.18
CA THR A 71 1.37 -11.21 -2.36
C THR A 71 0.69 -10.63 -3.60
N GLU A 72 -0.64 -10.64 -3.64
CA GLU A 72 -1.41 -10.16 -4.78
C GLU A 72 -1.56 -8.64 -4.72
N VAL A 73 -1.00 -7.95 -5.72
CA VAL A 73 -1.22 -6.51 -5.92
C VAL A 73 -2.40 -6.33 -6.86
N PRO A 74 -3.50 -5.67 -6.45
CA PRO A 74 -4.63 -5.40 -7.32
C PRO A 74 -4.21 -4.58 -8.54
N ASP A 75 -4.88 -4.79 -9.67
CA ASP A 75 -4.58 -4.05 -10.89
C ASP A 75 -4.96 -2.56 -10.77
N PHE A 76 -4.52 -1.76 -11.74
CA PHE A 76 -4.89 -0.34 -11.76
C PHE A 76 -6.41 -0.11 -11.86
N ALA A 77 -7.16 -1.04 -12.45
CA ALA A 77 -8.61 -0.93 -12.61
C ALA A 77 -9.36 -1.16 -11.28
N ALA A 78 -8.69 -1.69 -10.25
CA ALA A 78 -9.21 -1.81 -8.89
C ALA A 78 -9.57 -0.45 -8.28
N VAL A 79 -8.97 0.65 -8.76
CA VAL A 79 -9.32 2.01 -8.34
C VAL A 79 -10.08 2.71 -9.45
N VAL A 80 -11.32 3.09 -9.15
CA VAL A 80 -12.16 3.93 -10.00
C VAL A 80 -12.57 5.18 -9.24
N TRP A 81 -12.75 6.29 -9.95
CA TRP A 81 -13.15 7.55 -9.32
C TRP A 81 -14.16 8.30 -10.18
N LYS A 82 -14.97 9.11 -9.51
CA LYS A 82 -15.82 10.13 -10.10
C LYS A 82 -15.44 11.45 -9.44
N ILE A 83 -14.94 12.39 -10.24
CA ILE A 83 -14.44 13.69 -9.75
C ILE A 83 -15.09 14.82 -10.55
N PRO A 84 -15.35 15.98 -9.92
CA PRO A 84 -15.76 17.19 -10.62
C PRO A 84 -14.64 17.72 -11.55
N ASP A 85 -15.01 18.46 -12.59
CA ASP A 85 -14.07 18.94 -13.64
C ASP A 85 -12.90 19.79 -13.10
N LEU A 86 -13.11 20.48 -11.98
CA LEU A 86 -12.13 21.38 -11.36
C LEU A 86 -11.27 20.69 -10.29
N VAL A 87 -11.45 19.39 -10.08
CA VAL A 87 -10.63 18.57 -9.18
C VAL A 87 -9.60 17.81 -9.99
N LYS A 88 -8.33 17.96 -9.62
CA LYS A 88 -7.25 17.20 -10.23
C LYS A 88 -6.98 15.95 -9.41
N LEU A 89 -7.09 14.78 -10.04
CA LEU A 89 -6.72 13.51 -9.44
C LEU A 89 -5.71 12.79 -10.34
N GLN A 90 -4.56 12.44 -9.78
CA GLN A 90 -3.50 11.73 -10.47
C GLN A 90 -3.01 10.55 -9.65
N ARG A 91 -2.59 9.48 -10.32
CA ARG A 91 -1.96 8.35 -9.65
C ARG A 91 -0.49 8.64 -9.38
N SER A 92 0.05 8.08 -8.30
CA SER A 92 1.45 8.27 -7.88
C SER A 92 2.44 7.91 -8.97
N GLU A 93 2.13 6.93 -9.83
CA GLU A 93 2.97 6.52 -10.95
C GLU A 93 3.11 7.60 -12.03
N THR A 94 2.16 8.52 -12.09
CA THR A 94 2.09 9.58 -13.12
C THR A 94 2.52 10.94 -12.60
N LEU A 95 2.85 11.06 -11.31
CA LEU A 95 3.27 12.33 -10.72
C LEU A 95 4.65 12.74 -11.24
N SER A 96 4.79 14.04 -11.47
CA SER A 96 6.05 14.67 -11.86
C SER A 96 6.06 16.10 -11.35
N GLY A 97 7.20 16.80 -11.46
CA GLY A 97 7.32 18.20 -11.10
C GLY A 97 6.81 18.53 -9.70
N LYS A 98 5.97 19.56 -9.60
CA LYS A 98 5.47 20.12 -8.34
C LYS A 98 4.51 19.17 -7.61
N GLU A 99 3.70 18.41 -8.34
CA GLU A 99 2.75 17.47 -7.75
C GLU A 99 3.48 16.32 -7.05
N LEU A 100 4.57 15.81 -7.67
CA LEU A 100 5.42 14.80 -7.04
C LEU A 100 6.12 15.37 -5.79
N GLU A 101 6.64 16.59 -5.88
CA GLU A 101 7.28 17.26 -4.73
C GLU A 101 6.31 17.43 -3.57
N ASN A 102 5.11 17.95 -3.83
CA ASN A 102 4.05 18.11 -2.83
C ASN A 102 3.66 16.76 -2.20
N PHE A 103 3.45 15.75 -3.05
CA PHE A 103 3.10 14.40 -2.59
C PHE A 103 4.17 13.83 -1.66
N LEU A 104 5.45 13.92 -2.05
CA LEU A 104 6.57 13.48 -1.21
C LEU A 104 6.67 14.29 0.08
N ASN A 105 6.51 15.61 0.05
CA ASN A 105 6.56 16.46 1.23
C ASN A 105 5.49 16.07 2.26
N ILE A 106 4.28 15.72 1.80
CA ILE A 106 3.21 15.21 2.67
C ILE A 106 3.62 13.87 3.28
N LEU A 107 4.07 12.91 2.45
CA LEU A 107 4.48 11.59 2.93
C LEU A 107 5.65 11.68 3.92
N GLU A 108 6.60 12.57 3.68
CA GLU A 108 7.72 12.83 4.59
C GLU A 108 7.27 13.47 5.90
N GLY A 109 6.34 14.41 5.84
CA GLY A 109 5.74 14.99 7.05
C GLY A 109 5.03 13.93 7.90
N ILE A 110 4.35 12.97 7.29
CA ILE A 110 3.74 11.83 8.01
C ILE A 110 4.84 10.95 8.59
N PHE A 111 5.85 10.58 7.79
CA PHE A 111 6.96 9.74 8.24
C PHE A 111 7.68 10.35 9.44
N GLN A 112 8.02 11.64 9.41
CA GLN A 112 8.70 12.32 10.51
C GLN A 112 7.89 12.31 11.81
N LYS A 113 6.57 12.42 11.74
CA LYS A 113 5.68 12.46 12.91
C LYS A 113 5.34 11.08 13.47
N GLN A 114 5.38 10.04 12.63
CA GLN A 114 4.82 8.72 12.94
C GLN A 114 5.83 7.59 12.66
N ASN A 115 7.14 7.86 12.82
CA ASN A 115 8.20 6.88 12.53
C ASN A 115 8.34 5.73 13.55
N GLU A 116 7.48 5.69 14.56
CA GLU A 116 7.38 4.60 15.53
C GLU A 116 6.08 3.80 15.40
N GLU A 117 5.14 4.25 14.55
CA GLU A 117 3.88 3.55 14.33
C GLU A 117 4.02 2.51 13.22
N TRP A 118 4.03 1.24 13.63
CA TRP A 118 4.28 0.09 12.76
C TRP A 118 3.38 0.08 11.53
N PHE A 119 2.07 0.27 11.71
CA PHE A 119 1.10 0.21 10.61
C PHE A 119 1.22 1.41 9.66
N THR A 120 1.55 2.58 10.20
CA THR A 120 1.81 3.78 9.39
C THR A 120 3.01 3.54 8.47
N LEU A 121 4.11 3.01 9.02
CA LEU A 121 5.29 2.72 8.21
C LEU A 121 5.07 1.59 7.20
N TYR A 122 4.33 0.55 7.59
CA TYR A 122 3.91 -0.50 6.66
C TYR A 122 3.13 0.10 5.48
N SER A 123 2.13 0.94 5.76
CA SER A 123 1.28 1.57 4.76
C SER A 123 2.06 2.53 3.85
N LEU A 124 2.91 3.39 4.41
CA LEU A 124 3.72 4.34 3.64
C LEU A 124 4.73 3.65 2.72
N SER A 125 5.27 2.49 3.12
CA SER A 125 6.21 1.74 2.29
C SER A 125 5.52 0.82 1.28
N ASN A 126 4.39 0.21 1.63
CA ASN A 126 3.77 -0.87 0.86
C ASN A 126 2.39 -0.53 0.25
N PHE A 127 1.96 0.74 0.25
CA PHE A 127 0.69 1.08 -0.42
C PHE A 127 0.70 0.64 -1.89
N THR A 128 -0.38 0.00 -2.34
CA THR A 128 -0.50 -0.52 -3.71
C THR A 128 -0.94 0.55 -4.70
N HIS A 129 -1.69 1.56 -4.21
CA HIS A 129 -2.24 2.65 -5.01
C HIS A 129 -2.04 3.97 -4.27
N GLY A 130 -1.28 4.88 -4.86
CA GLY A 130 -1.14 6.26 -4.38
C GLY A 130 -1.97 7.20 -5.25
N LEU A 131 -2.75 8.07 -4.62
CA LEU A 131 -3.53 9.09 -5.32
C LEU A 131 -3.16 10.46 -4.79
N TYR A 132 -2.84 11.38 -5.70
CA TYR A 132 -2.71 12.80 -5.43
C TYR A 132 -4.01 13.47 -5.85
N LEU A 133 -4.62 14.20 -4.91
CA LEU A 133 -5.83 14.96 -5.14
C LEU A 133 -5.57 16.42 -4.80
N GLU A 134 -5.88 17.29 -5.75
CA GLU A 134 -5.70 18.73 -5.61
C GLU A 134 -7.01 19.46 -5.94
N ILE A 135 -7.41 20.34 -5.04
CA ILE A 135 -8.55 21.24 -5.17
C ILE A 135 -7.98 22.66 -5.24
N GLY A 136 -8.38 23.45 -6.23
CA GLY A 136 -7.91 24.83 -6.37
C GLY A 136 -8.26 25.70 -5.15
N ASN A 137 -7.38 26.62 -4.79
CA ASN A 137 -7.46 27.42 -3.54
C ASN A 137 -8.76 28.21 -3.35
N ASP A 138 -9.44 28.59 -4.42
CA ASP A 138 -10.67 29.39 -4.38
C ASP A 138 -11.92 28.58 -4.81
N PHE A 139 -11.78 27.25 -4.91
CA PHE A 139 -12.85 26.37 -5.34
C PHE A 139 -13.46 25.62 -4.17
N VAL A 140 -14.74 25.89 -3.90
CA VAL A 140 -15.55 25.06 -3.00
C VAL A 140 -16.15 23.95 -3.83
N VAL A 141 -15.75 22.71 -3.54
CA VAL A 141 -16.32 21.54 -4.19
C VAL A 141 -17.78 21.40 -3.77
N GLN A 142 -18.71 21.58 -4.72
CA GLN A 142 -20.15 21.46 -4.48
C GLN A 142 -20.66 20.02 -4.68
N GLU A 143 -19.89 19.21 -5.39
CA GLU A 143 -20.20 17.82 -5.72
C GLU A 143 -19.34 16.85 -4.90
N GLU A 144 -19.79 15.61 -4.76
CA GLU A 144 -19.03 14.58 -4.06
C GLU A 144 -17.85 14.08 -4.92
N ILE A 145 -16.68 13.99 -4.29
CA ILE A 145 -15.52 13.28 -4.84
C ILE A 145 -15.64 11.81 -4.40
N GLU A 146 -15.83 10.91 -5.36
CA GLU A 146 -15.96 9.49 -5.08
C GLU A 146 -14.69 8.74 -5.53
N ILE A 147 -14.05 8.03 -4.61
CA ILE A 147 -12.93 7.13 -4.88
C ILE A 147 -13.33 5.74 -4.38
N LYS A 148 -13.45 4.79 -5.31
CA LYS A 148 -13.80 3.40 -5.00
C LYS A 148 -12.59 2.51 -5.25
N PHE A 149 -12.26 1.73 -4.22
CA PHE A 149 -11.30 0.64 -4.32
C PHE A 149 -12.04 -0.69 -4.28
N ARG A 150 -11.82 -1.53 -5.29
CA ARG A 150 -12.40 -2.86 -5.41
C ARG A 150 -11.31 -3.92 -5.33
N LEU A 151 -11.38 -4.76 -4.32
CA LEU A 151 -10.54 -5.93 -4.20
C LEU A 151 -11.24 -7.13 -4.86
N GLU A 152 -10.93 -7.43 -6.12
CA GLU A 152 -11.42 -8.65 -6.76
C GLU A 152 -10.56 -9.84 -6.33
N LYS A 153 -10.98 -10.56 -5.28
CA LYS A 153 -10.47 -11.92 -5.07
C LYS A 153 -11.04 -12.78 -6.19
N ARG A 154 -10.21 -13.30 -7.08
CA ARG A 154 -10.63 -14.38 -8.01
C ARG A 154 -11.23 -15.50 -7.17
N THR A 155 -12.55 -15.59 -7.13
CA THR A 155 -13.23 -16.78 -6.65
C THR A 155 -12.94 -17.84 -7.70
N ARG A 156 -11.98 -18.74 -7.42
CA ARG A 156 -11.79 -19.93 -8.28
C ARG A 156 -13.05 -20.78 -8.13
N PHE A 157 -14.02 -20.59 -9.01
CA PHE A 157 -15.04 -21.60 -9.23
C PHE A 157 -14.35 -22.77 -9.92
N TYR A 158 -14.09 -23.84 -9.18
CA TYR A 158 -13.86 -25.15 -9.79
C TYR A 158 -15.23 -25.62 -10.29
N LEU A 159 -15.44 -25.57 -11.61
CA LEU A 159 -16.50 -26.31 -12.30
C LEU A 159 -16.03 -27.75 -12.49
#